data_AF-A0A2V6E8J5-F1
#
_entry.id   AF-A0A2V6E8J5-F1
#
_cell.length_a   1.000
_cell.length_b   1.000
_cell.length_c   1.000
_cell.angle_alpha   90.00
_cell.angle_beta   90.00
_cell.angle_gamma   90.00
#
_symmetry.space_group_name_H-M   'P 1'
#
loop_
_entity.id
_entity.type
_entity.pdbx_description
1 polymer ?
#
loop_
_entity_poly.entity_id
_entity_poly.type
_entity_poly.pdbx_seq_one_letter_code
_entity_poly.pdbx_strand_id
1 'polypeptide(L)'
;MLRKISVFILAVPVLVAATIPAPAFASTVPSSEQRRDQSIAEIRAVIQAQQEAWNRGDIDRFMNGYARSKSTIFVSEDTVTRGWQTVRDRYKKKYPDRAKMGTLKFSNLEITPLGADSAVALGRWKLKRAKDQPHGRFSLIFRKTADGWRIVHDHTSAAATPR
;
A
#
# COMPACT_ATOMS: atom_id res chain seq x y z
N MET A 1 23.60 -43.70 -88.80
CA MET A 1 24.00 -42.58 -87.92
C MET A 1 22.82 -42.24 -87.01
N LEU A 2 22.96 -42.50 -85.71
CA LEU A 2 21.89 -42.34 -84.70
C LEU A 2 21.90 -40.89 -84.17
N ARG A 3 20.79 -40.15 -84.28
CA ARG A 3 20.62 -38.84 -83.62
C ARG A 3 19.74 -39.00 -82.38
N LYS A 4 20.33 -38.82 -81.20
CA LYS A 4 19.65 -38.74 -79.90
C LYS A 4 18.98 -37.36 -79.78
N ILE A 5 17.71 -37.32 -79.41
CA ILE A 5 16.99 -36.09 -79.03
C ILE A 5 16.83 -36.11 -77.51
N SER A 6 17.44 -35.14 -76.84
CA SER A 6 17.36 -34.97 -75.39
C SER A 6 16.07 -34.23 -75.01
N VAL A 7 15.32 -34.79 -74.06
CA VAL A 7 14.14 -34.17 -73.45
C VAL A 7 14.60 -33.25 -72.32
N PHE A 8 14.21 -31.98 -72.34
CA PHE A 8 14.40 -31.03 -71.24
C PHE A 8 13.14 -31.00 -70.37
N ILE A 9 13.26 -31.42 -69.12
CA ILE A 9 12.20 -31.29 -68.10
C ILE A 9 12.35 -29.91 -67.46
N LEU A 10 11.32 -29.07 -67.58
CA LEU A 10 11.24 -27.76 -66.94
C LEU A 10 10.79 -27.94 -65.48
N ALA A 11 11.67 -27.67 -64.51
CA ALA A 11 11.32 -27.67 -63.09
C ALA A 11 10.81 -26.29 -62.66
N VAL A 12 9.54 -26.21 -62.22
CA VAL A 12 8.94 -25.00 -61.65
C VAL A 12 9.26 -24.95 -60.14
N PRO A 13 9.86 -23.89 -59.60
CA PRO A 13 10.14 -23.79 -58.18
C PRO A 13 8.86 -23.42 -57.42
N VAL A 14 8.42 -24.29 -56.52
CA VAL A 14 7.37 -23.98 -55.55
C VAL A 14 7.98 -23.12 -54.44
N LEU A 15 7.62 -21.84 -54.40
CA LEU A 15 8.03 -20.90 -53.35
C LEU A 15 7.16 -21.11 -52.11
N VAL A 16 7.73 -21.76 -51.08
CA VAL A 16 7.08 -21.91 -49.77
C VAL A 16 7.26 -20.61 -48.97
N ALA A 17 6.23 -19.78 -48.89
CA ALA A 17 6.22 -18.60 -48.05
C ALA A 17 6.06 -19.00 -46.57
N ALA A 18 7.14 -18.91 -45.79
CA ALA A 18 7.10 -19.12 -44.34
C ALA A 18 6.47 -17.89 -43.66
N THR A 19 5.21 -18.02 -43.22
CA THR A 19 4.54 -17.01 -42.38
C THR A 19 5.15 -17.06 -40.97
N ILE A 20 5.94 -16.05 -40.61
CA ILE A 20 6.43 -15.87 -39.24
C ILE A 20 5.27 -15.27 -38.42
N PRO A 21 4.70 -15.98 -37.42
CA PRO A 21 3.66 -15.40 -36.58
C PRO A 21 4.26 -14.28 -35.73
N ALA A 22 3.68 -13.07 -35.84
CA ALA A 22 4.06 -11.94 -35.01
C ALA A 22 3.80 -12.25 -33.53
N PRO A 23 4.68 -11.84 -32.60
CA PRO A 23 4.47 -12.08 -31.17
C PRO A 23 3.26 -11.26 -30.71
N ALA A 24 2.18 -11.95 -30.36
CA ALA A 24 1.03 -11.35 -29.71
C ALA A 24 1.45 -10.92 -28.30
N PHE A 25 1.68 -9.62 -28.10
CA PHE A 25 1.77 -9.02 -26.77
C PHE A 25 0.39 -9.10 -26.11
N ALA A 26 0.10 -10.21 -25.45
CA ALA A 26 -1.07 -10.33 -24.59
C ALA A 26 -0.90 -9.34 -23.43
N SER A 27 -1.66 -8.25 -23.45
CA SER A 27 -1.73 -7.30 -22.34
C SER A 27 -2.41 -7.99 -21.16
N THR A 28 -1.63 -8.49 -20.21
CA THR A 28 -2.12 -9.15 -18.99
C THR A 28 -2.64 -8.11 -18.01
N VAL A 29 -3.93 -7.78 -18.12
CA VAL A 29 -4.63 -7.03 -17.07
C VAL A 29 -4.71 -7.92 -15.82
N PRO A 30 -4.25 -7.46 -14.64
CA PRO A 30 -4.28 -8.26 -13.42
C PRO A 30 -5.71 -8.67 -13.06
N SER A 31 -5.89 -9.82 -12.42
CA SER A 31 -7.19 -10.26 -11.91
C SER A 31 -7.67 -9.37 -10.75
N SER A 32 -8.95 -9.48 -10.40
CA SER A 32 -9.50 -8.80 -9.23
C SER A 32 -8.82 -9.24 -7.93
N GLU A 33 -8.38 -10.49 -7.85
CA GLU A 33 -7.67 -11.05 -6.69
C GLU A 33 -6.27 -10.47 -6.58
N GLN A 34 -5.52 -10.45 -7.68
CA GLN A 34 -4.17 -9.85 -7.73
C GLN A 34 -4.20 -8.37 -7.33
N ARG A 35 -5.21 -7.61 -7.78
CA ARG A 35 -5.38 -6.21 -7.35
C ARG A 35 -5.69 -6.06 -5.87
N ARG A 36 -6.48 -6.98 -5.28
CA ARG A 36 -6.76 -6.98 -3.83
C ARG A 36 -5.48 -7.25 -3.04
N ASP A 37 -4.73 -8.28 -3.42
CA ASP A 37 -3.48 -8.66 -2.74
C ASP A 37 -2.43 -7.55 -2.84
N GLN A 38 -2.30 -6.92 -4.02
CA GLN A 38 -1.44 -5.75 -4.20
C GLN A 38 -1.86 -4.60 -3.27
N SER A 39 -3.17 -4.29 -3.19
CA SER A 39 -3.68 -3.22 -2.33
C SER A 39 -3.38 -3.50 -0.85
N ILE A 40 -3.55 -4.74 -0.41
CA ILE A 40 -3.22 -5.18 0.96
C ILE A 40 -1.72 -4.99 1.24
N ALA A 41 -0.86 -5.38 0.30
CA ALA A 41 0.59 -5.23 0.43
C ALA A 41 1.01 -3.75 0.50
N GLU A 42 0.46 -2.90 -0.37
CA GLU A 42 0.74 -1.46 -0.40
C GLU A 42 0.29 -0.76 0.91
N ILE A 43 -0.90 -1.08 1.42
CA ILE A 43 -1.40 -0.53 2.70
C ILE A 43 -0.54 -1.00 3.87
N ARG A 44 -0.13 -2.28 3.89
CA ARG A 44 0.77 -2.81 4.91
C ARG A 44 2.11 -2.07 4.91
N ALA A 45 2.64 -1.75 3.74
CA ALA A 45 3.87 -0.97 3.60
C ALA A 45 3.72 0.45 4.17
N VAL A 46 2.57 1.11 3.96
CA VAL A 46 2.29 2.43 4.58
C VAL A 46 2.35 2.33 6.11
N ILE A 47 1.65 1.35 6.70
CA ILE A 47 1.61 1.16 8.16
C ILE A 47 3.01 0.82 8.72
N GLN A 48 3.79 0.00 8.01
CA GLN A 48 5.16 -0.30 8.39
C GLN A 48 6.06 0.95 8.34
N ALA A 49 5.99 1.74 7.27
CA ALA A 49 6.76 2.97 7.12
C ALA A 49 6.44 3.97 8.24
N GLN A 50 5.18 4.06 8.66
CA GLN A 50 4.79 4.85 9.83
C GLN A 50 5.45 4.35 11.11
N GLN A 51 5.37 3.05 11.40
CA GLN A 51 6.02 2.48 12.59
C GLN A 51 7.52 2.79 12.63
N GLU A 52 8.20 2.63 11.50
CA GLU A 52 9.62 2.92 11.40
C GLU A 52 9.94 4.41 11.58
N ALA A 53 9.14 5.29 10.98
CA ALA A 53 9.28 6.74 11.15
C ALA A 53 9.09 7.15 12.62
N TRP A 54 8.05 6.62 13.27
CA TRP A 54 7.82 6.81 14.70
C TRP A 54 9.01 6.36 15.54
N ASN A 55 9.54 5.17 15.27
CA ASN A 55 10.67 4.62 16.01
C ASN A 55 11.98 5.37 15.75
N ARG A 56 12.06 6.11 14.65
CA ARG A 56 13.09 7.13 14.36
C ARG A 56 12.69 8.52 14.83
N GLY A 57 11.68 8.69 15.68
CA GLY A 57 11.24 10.00 16.19
C GLY A 57 10.88 11.02 15.12
N ASP A 58 10.53 10.56 13.92
CA ASP A 58 10.28 11.39 12.74
C ASP A 58 8.76 11.51 12.55
N ILE A 59 8.19 12.51 13.21
CA ILE A 59 6.74 12.79 13.16
C ILE A 59 6.32 13.21 11.76
N ASP A 60 7.15 13.96 11.04
CA ASP A 60 6.79 14.43 9.70
C ASP A 60 6.69 13.25 8.73
N ARG A 61 7.63 12.29 8.79
CA ARG A 61 7.56 11.07 7.99
C ARG A 61 6.49 10.10 8.47
N PHE A 62 6.18 10.05 9.77
CA PHE A 62 5.01 9.31 10.27
C PHE A 62 3.72 9.87 9.65
N MET A 63 3.62 11.18 9.50
CA MET A 63 2.45 11.84 8.94
C MET A 63 2.27 11.61 7.43
N ASN A 64 3.28 11.12 6.72
CA ASN A 64 3.17 10.77 5.29
C ASN A 64 2.20 9.60 5.02
N GLY A 65 1.86 8.80 6.03
CA GLY A 65 0.82 7.77 5.88
C GLY A 65 -0.61 8.32 5.76
N TYR A 66 -0.81 9.59 6.12
CA TYR A 66 -2.13 10.24 6.08
C TYR A 66 -2.31 11.09 4.84
N ALA A 67 -3.54 11.22 4.37
CA ALA A 67 -3.88 12.13 3.28
C ALA A 67 -3.64 13.57 3.75
N ARG A 68 -2.91 14.37 2.96
CA ARG A 68 -2.61 15.77 3.28
C ARG A 68 -3.80 16.67 2.94
N SER A 69 -4.89 16.51 3.70
CA SER A 69 -6.17 17.21 3.49
C SER A 69 -6.66 17.89 4.77
N LYS A 70 -7.48 18.94 4.61
CA LYS A 70 -8.26 19.55 5.69
C LYS A 70 -9.40 18.62 6.17
N SER A 71 -9.81 17.65 5.36
CA SER A 71 -10.88 16.70 5.67
C SER A 71 -10.42 15.44 6.37
N THR A 72 -9.10 15.17 6.47
CA THR A 72 -8.58 13.98 7.17
C THR A 72 -9.03 13.97 8.62
N ILE A 73 -9.62 12.85 9.06
CA ILE A 73 -10.31 12.73 10.35
C ILE A 73 -9.48 11.89 11.32
N PHE A 74 -9.40 12.36 12.56
CA PHE A 74 -8.77 11.64 13.65
C PHE A 74 -9.72 11.62 14.85
N VAL A 75 -10.04 10.43 15.33
CA VAL A 75 -10.88 10.18 16.49
C VAL A 75 -10.02 9.51 17.56
N SER A 76 -9.99 10.12 18.74
CA SER A 76 -9.31 9.58 19.91
C SER A 76 -10.11 9.92 21.13
N GLU A 77 -10.47 8.89 21.92
CA GLU A 77 -11.39 9.05 23.06
C GLU A 77 -12.68 9.77 22.59
N ASP A 78 -13.08 10.85 23.25
CA ASP A 78 -14.27 11.65 22.89
C ASP A 78 -13.95 12.81 21.91
N THR A 79 -12.71 12.89 21.42
CA THR A 79 -12.27 14.01 20.59
C THR A 79 -12.18 13.65 19.12
N VAL A 80 -12.91 14.39 18.28
CA VAL A 80 -12.75 14.39 16.82
C VAL A 80 -11.92 15.60 16.40
N THR A 81 -10.79 15.35 15.74
CA THR A 81 -9.92 16.38 15.13
C THR A 81 -9.94 16.25 13.61
N ARG A 82 -9.91 17.38 12.91
CA ARG A 82 -9.84 17.43 11.44
C ARG A 82 -8.61 18.17 10.95
N GLY A 83 -8.09 17.70 9.83
CA GLY A 83 -7.00 18.33 9.11
C GLY A 83 -5.64 17.73 9.44
N TRP A 84 -4.92 17.34 8.39
CA TRP A 84 -3.56 16.78 8.49
C TRP A 84 -2.60 17.71 9.23
N GLN A 85 -2.66 19.01 8.92
CA GLN A 85 -1.82 20.04 9.52
C GLN A 85 -2.06 20.17 11.03
N THR A 86 -3.34 20.24 11.42
CA THR A 86 -3.79 20.29 12.82
C THR A 86 -3.22 19.12 13.63
N VAL A 87 -3.30 17.89 13.10
CA VAL A 87 -2.83 16.71 13.82
C VAL A 87 -1.31 16.60 13.86
N ARG A 88 -0.62 16.99 12.79
CA ARG A 88 0.85 17.05 12.81
C ARG A 88 1.36 17.96 13.93
N ASP A 89 0.80 19.16 14.04
CA ASP A 89 1.23 20.14 15.05
C ASP A 89 0.89 19.66 16.46
N ARG A 90 -0.29 19.02 16.63
CA ARG A 90 -0.66 18.34 17.88
C ARG A 90 0.33 17.23 18.24
N TYR A 91 0.76 16.40 17.29
CA TYR A 91 1.75 15.36 17.55
C TYR A 91 3.09 15.94 17.97
N LYS A 92 3.60 16.97 17.27
CA LYS A 92 4.84 17.64 17.66
C LYS A 92 4.78 18.22 19.08
N LYS A 93 3.64 18.79 19.48
CA LYS A 93 3.42 19.28 20.85
C LYS A 93 3.33 18.16 21.88
N LYS A 94 2.60 17.08 21.57
CA LYS A 94 2.37 15.96 22.50
C LYS A 94 3.62 15.11 22.70
N TYR A 95 4.42 14.95 21.65
CA TYR A 95 5.61 14.12 21.59
C TYR A 95 6.85 14.95 21.24
N PRO A 96 7.34 15.78 22.17
CA PRO A 96 8.47 16.70 21.94
C PRO A 96 9.82 15.98 21.80
N ASP A 97 9.93 14.72 22.22
CA ASP A 97 11.19 13.98 22.21
C ASP A 97 10.98 12.44 22.04
N ARG A 98 12.08 11.74 21.76
CA ARG A 98 12.11 10.27 21.57
C ARG A 98 11.69 9.49 22.82
N ALA A 99 11.97 9.99 24.02
CA ALA A 99 11.62 9.29 25.25
C ALA A 99 10.09 9.25 25.45
N LYS A 100 9.40 10.35 25.11
CA LYS A 100 7.95 10.44 25.18
C LYS A 100 7.25 9.69 24.05
N MET A 101 7.87 9.60 22.87
CA MET A 101 7.40 8.75 21.76
C MET A 101 7.51 7.25 22.06
N GLY A 102 8.60 6.82 22.69
CA GLY A 102 8.88 5.40 22.91
C GLY A 102 9.07 4.60 21.62
N THR A 103 9.02 3.27 21.76
CA THR A 103 9.06 2.35 20.62
C THR A 103 7.66 1.83 20.31
N LEU A 104 7.15 2.17 19.13
CA LEU A 104 5.88 1.73 18.59
C LEU A 104 5.99 0.36 17.91
N LYS A 105 5.00 -0.48 18.19
CA LYS A 105 4.74 -1.72 17.47
C LYS A 105 3.26 -1.79 17.09
N PHE A 106 3.00 -2.04 15.82
CA PHE A 106 1.71 -2.49 15.33
C PHE A 106 1.66 -4.01 15.27
N SER A 107 0.51 -4.59 15.60
CA SER A 107 0.27 -6.03 15.54
C SER A 107 -1.19 -6.35 15.24
N ASN A 108 -1.48 -7.62 14.95
CA ASN A 108 -2.83 -8.12 14.64
C ASN A 108 -3.50 -7.30 13.53
N LEU A 109 -2.74 -7.04 12.47
CA LEU A 109 -3.14 -6.17 11.37
C LEU A 109 -3.99 -6.95 10.37
N GLU A 110 -5.27 -6.61 10.32
CA GLU A 110 -6.27 -7.11 9.39
C GLU A 110 -6.56 -6.00 8.37
N ILE A 111 -6.44 -6.28 7.07
CA ILE A 111 -6.67 -5.30 6.01
C ILE A 111 -7.72 -5.89 5.06
N THR A 112 -8.82 -5.17 4.89
CA THR A 112 -9.95 -5.58 4.05
C THR A 112 -10.18 -4.52 2.98
N PRO A 113 -9.86 -4.81 1.70
CA PRO A 113 -10.29 -3.98 0.58
C PRO A 113 -11.81 -3.89 0.53
N LEU A 114 -12.33 -2.67 0.37
CA LEU A 114 -13.77 -2.38 0.25
C LEU A 114 -14.16 -2.08 -1.21
N GLY A 115 -13.19 -1.73 -2.04
CA GLY A 115 -13.33 -1.43 -3.46
C GLY A 115 -11.98 -1.25 -4.13
N ALA A 116 -11.96 -0.73 -5.36
CA ALA A 116 -10.73 -0.51 -6.11
C ALA A 116 -9.80 0.56 -5.49
N ASP A 117 -10.37 1.49 -4.72
CA ASP A 117 -9.72 2.68 -4.20
C ASP A 117 -9.90 2.86 -2.69
N SER A 118 -10.49 1.88 -2.00
CA SER A 118 -10.82 1.98 -0.58
C SER A 118 -10.58 0.67 0.17
N ALA A 119 -10.17 0.80 1.42
CA ALA A 119 -9.93 -0.31 2.33
C ALA A 119 -10.10 0.12 3.78
N VAL A 120 -10.38 -0.84 4.65
CA VAL A 120 -10.30 -0.68 6.11
C VAL A 120 -9.13 -1.50 6.65
N ALA A 121 -8.41 -0.96 7.62
CA ALA A 121 -7.40 -1.68 8.37
C ALA A 121 -7.70 -1.63 9.88
N LEU A 122 -7.76 -2.79 10.53
CA LEU A 122 -7.93 -2.94 11.96
C LEU A 122 -6.62 -3.47 12.56
N GLY A 123 -6.23 -2.96 13.73
CA GLY A 123 -5.01 -3.45 14.37
C GLY A 123 -4.91 -3.13 15.86
N ARG A 124 -3.73 -3.43 16.40
CA ARG A 124 -3.30 -3.04 17.74
C ARG A 124 -2.07 -2.16 17.64
N TRP A 125 -1.98 -1.19 18.54
CA TRP A 125 -0.77 -0.40 18.76
C TRP A 125 -0.27 -0.63 20.19
N LYS A 126 1.04 -0.61 20.36
CA LYS A 126 1.70 -0.62 21.67
C LYS A 126 2.91 0.29 21.63
N LEU A 127 3.06 1.16 22.62
CA LEU A 127 4.29 1.88 22.87
C LEU A 127 5.04 1.21 24.01
N LYS A 128 6.35 1.02 23.88
CA LYS A 128 7.25 0.70 24.98
C LYS A 128 8.03 1.96 25.34
N ARG A 129 7.86 2.45 26.57
CA ARG A 129 8.63 3.57 27.13
C ARG A 129 9.39 3.10 28.37
N ALA A 130 10.21 3.97 28.95
CA ALA A 130 10.99 3.63 30.15
C ALA A 130 10.10 3.31 31.36
N LYS A 131 8.97 4.02 31.51
CA LYS A 131 8.12 3.96 32.71
C LYS A 131 6.80 3.19 32.52
N ASP A 132 6.38 2.94 31.28
CA ASP A 132 5.10 2.32 30.99
C ASP A 132 5.04 1.67 29.60
N GLN A 133 3.92 1.01 29.31
CA GLN A 133 3.67 0.35 28.02
C GLN A 133 2.21 0.54 27.55
N PRO A 134 1.77 1.77 27.25
CA PRO A 134 0.40 2.02 26.81
C PRO A 134 0.13 1.30 25.48
N HIS A 135 -1.09 0.83 25.32
CA HIS A 135 -1.51 0.05 24.16
C HIS A 135 -2.99 0.24 23.89
N GLY A 136 -3.45 -0.21 22.73
CA GLY A 136 -4.85 -0.12 22.36
C GLY A 136 -5.13 -0.65 20.97
N ARG A 137 -6.21 -0.17 20.35
CA ARG A 137 -6.61 -0.55 18.99
C ARG A 137 -6.74 0.66 18.10
N PHE A 138 -6.69 0.40 16.80
CA PHE A 138 -6.99 1.40 15.78
C PHE A 138 -7.85 0.79 14.67
N SER A 139 -8.67 1.63 14.05
CA SER A 139 -9.36 1.37 12.79
C SER A 139 -9.04 2.50 11.81
N LEU A 140 -8.50 2.17 10.65
CA LEU A 140 -8.08 3.13 9.62
C LEU A 140 -8.93 2.93 8.37
N ILE A 141 -9.47 4.01 7.82
CA ILE A 141 -10.01 4.02 6.46
C ILE A 141 -8.93 4.57 5.53
N PHE A 142 -8.58 3.77 4.54
CA PHE A 142 -7.64 4.13 3.49
C PHE A 142 -8.38 4.50 2.21
N ARG A 143 -7.81 5.47 1.49
CA ARG A 143 -8.15 5.78 0.10
C ARG A 143 -6.90 5.72 -0.77
N LYS A 144 -7.03 5.23 -1.99
CA LYS A 144 -5.99 5.32 -3.01
C LYS A 144 -6.01 6.73 -3.60
N THR A 145 -4.90 7.43 -3.50
CA THR A 145 -4.71 8.79 -4.03
C THR A 145 -3.67 8.77 -5.15
N ALA A 146 -3.45 9.92 -5.81
CA ALA A 146 -2.35 10.06 -6.77
C ALA A 146 -0.97 9.73 -6.15
N ASP A 147 -0.79 10.00 -4.85
CA ASP A 147 0.45 9.71 -4.11
C ASP A 147 0.48 8.28 -3.52
N GLY A 148 -0.48 7.42 -3.90
CA GLY A 148 -0.67 6.07 -3.36
C GLY A 148 -1.70 6.01 -2.23
N TRP A 149 -1.72 4.90 -1.50
CA TRP A 149 -2.66 4.70 -0.38
C TRP A 149 -2.39 5.66 0.77
N ARG A 150 -3.45 6.29 1.29
CA ARG A 150 -3.39 7.23 2.40
C ARG A 150 -4.55 7.04 3.36
N ILE A 151 -4.28 7.21 4.65
CA ILE A 151 -5.29 7.21 5.70
C ILE A 151 -6.11 8.51 5.60
N VAL A 152 -7.43 8.38 5.47
CA VAL A 152 -8.37 9.51 5.46
C VAL A 152 -9.19 9.61 6.75
N HIS A 153 -9.29 8.51 7.49
CA HIS A 153 -9.94 8.44 8.79
C HIS A 153 -9.16 7.50 9.70
N ASP A 154 -8.83 7.97 10.90
CA ASP A 154 -8.15 7.21 11.94
C ASP A 154 -9.00 7.27 13.21
N HIS A 155 -9.46 6.12 13.68
CA HIS A 155 -10.03 5.98 15.01
C HIS A 155 -9.07 5.15 15.85
N THR A 156 -8.48 5.77 16.87
CA THR A 156 -7.56 5.10 17.79
C THR A 156 -8.07 5.18 19.23
N SER A 157 -8.11 4.05 19.92
CA SER A 157 -8.47 3.95 21.34
C SER A 157 -7.31 3.40 22.16
N ALA A 158 -7.23 3.80 23.43
CA ALA A 158 -6.32 3.20 24.41
C ALA A 158 -7.08 2.16 25.25
N ALA A 159 -6.43 1.04 25.56
CA ALA A 159 -6.95 0.11 26.54
C ALA A 159 -6.91 0.75 27.94
N ALA A 160 -7.89 0.43 28.77
CA ALA A 160 -7.85 0.82 30.17
C ALA A 160 -6.59 0.26 30.85
N THR A 161 -6.00 1.03 31.75
CA THR A 161 -4.98 0.47 32.65
C THR A 161 -5.70 -0.54 33.55
N PRO A 162 -5.21 -1.79 33.70
CA PRO A 162 -5.80 -2.74 34.63
C PRO A 162 -5.90 -2.09 36.01
N ARG A 163 -7.08 -2.16 36.63
CA ARG A 163 -7.29 -1.71 38.01
C ARG A 163 -6.57 -2.64 38.98
#